data_AF-W4DVH9-F1
#
_entry.id   AF-W4DVH9-F1
#
_cell.length_a   1.000
_cell.length_b   1.000
_cell.length_c   1.000
_cell.angle_alpha   90.00
_cell.angle_beta   90.00
_cell.angle_gamma   90.00
#
_symmetry.space_group_name_H-M   'P 1'
#
loop_
_entity.id
_entity.type
_entity.pdbx_description
1 polymer ?
#
loop_
_entity_poly.entity_id
_entity_poly.type
_entity_poly.pdbx_seq_one_letter_code
_entity_poly.pdbx_strand_id
1 'polypeptide(L)' 'MNWDGLLLLILLVAAVTQLPQLIRLRSPQDTAVFCVLWLLTASATIADMAGSTVIRPMNWVESIVKLLHL' A
#
# COMPACT_ATOMS: atom_id res chain seq x y z
N MET A 1 10.78 3.31 -17.69
CA MET A 1 11.05 4.30 -16.62
C MET A 1 10.57 3.69 -15.32
N ASN A 2 11.46 3.58 -14.33
CA ASN A 2 11.19 2.85 -13.09
C ASN A 2 10.36 3.74 -12.14
N TRP A 3 9.05 3.79 -12.36
CA TRP A 3 8.11 4.61 -11.60
C TRP A 3 7.96 4.14 -10.15
N ASP A 4 8.30 2.88 -9.88
CA ASP A 4 8.18 2.25 -8.57
C ASP A 4 9.12 2.88 -7.54
N GLY A 5 10.32 3.28 -7.95
CA GLY A 5 11.25 4.01 -7.09
C GLY A 5 10.73 5.39 -6.68
N LEU A 6 10.00 6.06 -7.58
CA LEU A 6 9.38 7.36 -7.32
C LEU A 6 8.16 7.19 -6.40
N LEU A 7 7.37 6.14 -6.60
CA LEU A 7 6.27 5.73 -5.73
C LEU A 7 6.72 5.41 -4.31
N LEU A 8 7.81 4.64 -4.14
CA LEU A 8 8.39 4.36 -2.82
C LEU A 8 8.87 5.63 -2.13
N LEU A 9 9.47 6.55 -2.87
CA LEU A 9 9.92 7.83 -2.32
C LEU A 9 8.73 8.67 -1.83
N ILE A 10 7.64 8.73 -2.60
CA ILE A 10 6.40 9.40 -2.18
C ILE A 10 5.81 8.72 -0.95
N LEU A 11 5.76 7.39 -0.91
CA LEU A 11 5.28 6.62 0.25
C LEU A 11 6.12 6.90 1.50
N LEU A 12 7.44 7.00 1.37
CA LEU A 12 8.33 7.33 2.48
C LEU A 12 8.05 8.75 3.00
N VAL A 13 7.93 9.73 2.11
CA VAL A 13 7.57 11.12 2.48
C VAL A 13 6.21 11.16 3.15
N ALA A 14 5.22 10.44 2.64
CA ALA A 14 3.88 10.36 3.23
C ALA A 14 3.93 9.75 4.64
N ALA A 15 4.67 8.67 4.86
CA ALA A 15 4.86 8.10 6.20
C ALA A 15 5.53 9.09 7.16
N VAL A 16 6.63 9.73 6.75
CA VAL A 16 7.38 10.64 7.63
C VAL A 16 6.60 11.91 7.94
N THR A 17 5.74 12.38 7.03
CA THR A 17 4.96 13.63 7.23
C THR A 17 3.63 13.39 7.90
N GLN A 18 2.88 12.35 7.51
CA GLN A 18 1.53 12.09 8.01
C GLN A 18 1.52 11.27 9.30
N LEU A 19 2.37 10.26 9.44
CA LEU A 19 2.37 9.39 10.62
C LEU A 19 2.57 10.18 11.94
N PRO A 20 3.49 11.17 12.03
CA PRO A 20 3.62 11.98 13.25
C PRO A 20 2.41 12.88 13.49
N GLN A 21 1.77 13.38 12.42
CA GLN A 21 0.57 14.21 12.54
C GLN A 21 -0.61 13.41 13.07
N LEU A 22 -0.80 12.18 12.58
CA LEU A 22 -1.83 11.25 13.01
C LEU A 22 -1.64 10.82 14.47
N ILE A 23 -0.40 10.51 14.86
CA ILE A 23 -0.05 10.21 16.27
C ILE A 23 -0.32 11.44 17.16
N ARG A 24 0.04 12.64 16.69
CA ARG A 24 -0.16 13.89 17.43
C ARG A 24 -1.64 14.25 17.59
N LEU A 25 -2.47 13.97 16.58
CA LEU A 25 -3.91 14.15 16.62
C LEU A 25 -4.64 13.11 17.48
N ARG A 26 -3.92 12.08 17.96
CA ARG A 26 -4.44 11.05 18.87
C ARG A 26 -5.67 10.32 18.31
N SER A 27 -5.76 10.22 16.98
CA SER A 27 -6.81 9.45 16.29
C SER A 27 -6.29 8.04 15.98
N PRO A 28 -6.51 7.06 16.86
CA PRO A 28 -6.00 5.70 16.66
C PRO A 28 -6.64 5.01 15.45
N GLN A 29 -7.90 5.34 15.14
CA GLN A 29 -8.61 4.78 13.99
C GLN A 29 -7.99 5.27 12.68
N ASP A 30 -7.74 6.57 12.54
CA ASP A 30 -7.12 7.11 11.33
C ASP A 30 -5.68 6.63 11.19
N THR A 31 -4.96 6.50 12.30
CA THR A 31 -3.60 5.93 12.32
C THR A 31 -3.60 4.48 11.85
N ALA A 32 -4.56 3.67 12.30
CA ALA A 32 -4.69 2.28 11.88
C ALA A 32 -5.03 2.17 10.38
N VAL A 33 -5.99 2.97 9.90
CA VAL A 33 -6.37 3.01 8.47
C VAL A 33 -5.18 3.45 7.61
N PHE A 34 -4.47 4.51 8.02
CA PHE A 34 -3.27 4.98 7.33
C PHE A 34 -2.20 3.89 7.27
N CYS A 35 -1.89 3.24 8.39
CA CYS A 35 -0.89 2.18 8.44
C CYS A 35 -1.26 0.98 7.54
N VAL A 36 -2.53 0.58 7.53
CA VAL A 36 -3.01 -0.52 6.68
C VAL A 36 -2.87 -0.19 5.20
N LEU A 37 -3.36 0.98 4.78
CA LEU A 37 -3.27 1.42 3.39
C LEU A 37 -1.82 1.65 2.95
N TRP A 38 -1.00 2.21 3.83
CA TRP A 38 0.42 2.43 3.57
C TRP A 38 1.16 1.10 3.40
N LEU A 39 0.97 0.13 4.30
CA LEU A 39 1.57 -1.21 4.20
C LEU A 39 1.12 -1.96 2.94
N LEU A 40 -0.16 -1.91 2.61
CA LEU A 40 -0.70 -2.51 1.38
C LEU A 40 -0.05 -1.91 0.13
N THR A 41 0.04 -0.59 0.07
CA THR A 41 0.62 0.10 -1.08
C THR A 41 2.12 -0.16 -1.18
N ALA A 42 2.85 -0.06 -0.06
CA ALA A 42 4.28 -0.32 -0.02
C ALA A 42 4.62 -1.78 -0.39
N SER A 43 3.87 -2.75 0.14
CA SER A 43 4.07 -4.17 -0.21
C SER A 43 3.79 -4.45 -1.69
N ALA A 44 2.74 -3.84 -2.27
CA ALA A 44 2.46 -3.95 -3.70
C ALA A 44 3.57 -3.34 -4.56
N THR A 45 4.07 -2.16 -4.21
CA THR A 45 5.18 -1.51 -4.94
C THR A 45 6.48 -2.31 -4.82
N ILE A 46 6.82 -2.82 -3.63
CA ILE A 46 8.00 -3.68 -3.44
C ILE A 46 7.87 -4.99 -4.23
N ALA A 47 6.68 -5.58 -4.27
CA ALA A 47 6.44 -6.80 -5.02
C ALA A 47 6.58 -6.60 -6.54
N ASP A 48 6.05 -5.49 -7.07
CA ASP A 48 6.21 -5.15 -8.48
C ASP A 48 7.70 -4.91 -8.82
N MET A 49 8.45 -4.23 -7.94
CA MET A 49 9.91 -4.09 -8.06
C MET A 49 10.67 -5.42 -8.01
N ALA A 50 10.19 -6.38 -7.20
CA ALA A 50 10.76 -7.72 -7.11
C ALA A 50 10.36 -8.62 -8.30
N GLY A 51 9.56 -8.12 -9.25
CA GLY A 51 9.00 -8.91 -10.35
C GLY A 51 7.99 -9.97 -9.89
N SER A 52 7.51 -9.88 -8.64
CA SER A 52 6.54 -10.81 -8.07
C SER A 52 5.13 -10.41 -8.46
N THR A 53 4.48 -11.26 -9.26
CA THR A 53 3.10 -11.03 -9.71
C THR A 53 2.06 -11.40 -8.66
N VAL A 54 2.43 -12.10 -7.59
CA VAL A 54 1.47 -12.63 -6.59
C VAL A 54 0.73 -11.52 -5.83
N ILE A 55 1.40 -10.38 -5.61
CA ILE A 55 0.88 -9.23 -4.83
C ILE A 55 0.36 -8.13 -5.79
N ARG A 56 0.22 -8.44 -7.09
CA ARG A 56 -0.31 -7.48 -8.05
C ARG A 56 -1.81 -7.30 -7.79
N PRO A 57 -2.31 -6.06 -7.59
CA PRO A 57 -3.73 -5.84 -7.30
C PRO A 57 -4.68 -6.46 -8.32
N MET A 58 -4.27 -6.50 -9.59
CA MET A 58 -5.02 -7.16 -10.67
C MET A 58 -5.30 -8.65 -10.38
N ASN A 59 -4.32 -9.36 -9.81
CA ASN A 59 -4.46 -10.78 -9.49
C ASN A 59 -5.39 -11.02 -8.30
N TRP A 60 -5.51 -10.04 -7.39
CA TRP A 60 -6.50 -10.09 -6.30
C TRP A 60 -7.90 -9.87 -6.83
N VAL A 61 -8.07 -8.90 -7.74
CA VAL A 61 -9.35 -8.66 -8.41
C VAL A 61 -9.77 -9.92 -9.18
N GLU A 62 -8.87 -10.55 -9.93
CA GLU A 62 -9.16 -11.83 -10.59
C GLU A 62 -9.54 -12.94 -9.60
N SER A 63 -8.86 -13.02 -8.46
CA SER A 63 -9.16 -14.01 -7.42
C SER A 63 -10.53 -13.78 -6.78
N ILE A 64 -10.91 -12.53 -6.51
CA ILE A 64 -12.22 -12.14 -5.97
C ILE A 64 -13.32 -12.41 -6.99
N VAL A 65 -13.10 -12.05 -8.27
CA VAL A 65 -14.05 -12.32 -9.36
C VAL A 65 -14.26 -13.82 -9.52
N LYS A 66 -13.19 -14.62 -9.47
CA LYS A 66 -13.28 -16.10 -9.47
C LYS A 66 -14.07 -16.62 -8.26
N LEU A 67 -13.87 -16.04 -7.08
CA LEU A 67 -14.57 -16.45 -5.86
C LEU A 67 -16.07 -16.10 -5.91
N LEU A 68 -16.44 -14.98 -6.53
CA LEU A 68 -17.83 -14.52 -6.68
C LEU A 68 -18.60 -15.23 -7.80
N HIS A 69 -17.91 -15.83 -8.77
CA HIS A 69 -18.50 -16.63 -9.85
C HIS A 69 -18.71 -18.11 -9.47
N LEU A 70 -18.49 -18.47 -8.20
CA LEU A 70 -18.55 -19.83 -7.65
C LEU A 70 -19.74 -19.94 -6.67
#